data_AF-A0A1Y5MKS0-F1
#
_entry.id   AF-A0A1Y5MKS0-F1
#
_cell.length_a   1.000
_cell.length_b   1.000
_cell.length_c   1.000
_cell.angle_alpha   90.00
_cell.angle_beta   90.00
_cell.angle_gamma   90.00
#
_symmetry.space_group_name_H-M   'P 1'
#
loop_
_entity.id
_entity.type
_entity.pdbx_description
1 polymer ?
#
loop_
_entity_poly.entity_id
_entity_poly.type
_entity_poly.pdbx_seq_one_letter_code
_entity_poly.pdbx_strand_id
1 'polypeptide(L)'
;MKNVDFVAQMELFLEALFKDATTRDNAIVFNYNPNYPRYLSFEAHKLIGAIKNLSKFYLNSVSNSKLLISFTLVSYSLSLVHFDIHIRCTSCPQKPNEKLVKEAGELLKELNAKMSKAEDGFNISISVPLPKSGTFKRQSVEIASLLGKNAIIACDDENLFLTLSHELSFTGLKLSKQKSFESLNLHIKDAIFKPDIIFVQKEYLSDKTRLDEMLTYQKLKNFYIVIISKDEAKSIKSEKMTTLRQPFTSDSLHETLGVVARNL
;
A
#
# COMPACT_ATOMS: atom_id res chain seq x y z
N MET A 1 -26.43 12.22 5.04
CA MET A 1 -25.22 11.38 5.19
C MET A 1 -24.01 12.29 5.15
N LYS A 2 -23.00 12.03 6.00
CA LYS A 2 -21.78 12.83 6.07
C LYS A 2 -20.85 12.41 4.93
N ASN A 3 -20.33 13.39 4.18
CA ASN A 3 -19.28 13.12 3.20
C ASN A 3 -17.96 12.93 3.97
N VAL A 4 -17.22 11.92 3.60
CA VAL A 4 -15.96 11.55 4.24
C VAL A 4 -14.87 11.38 3.20
N ASP A 5 -13.68 11.85 3.53
CA ASP A 5 -12.46 11.44 2.85
C ASP A 5 -12.11 10.03 3.32
N PHE A 6 -12.45 9.03 2.51
CA PHE A 6 -12.30 7.63 2.88
C PHE A 6 -10.82 7.23 2.97
N VAL A 7 -9.99 7.70 2.03
CA VAL A 7 -8.55 7.40 2.01
C VAL A 7 -7.87 7.97 3.25
N ALA A 8 -8.17 9.21 3.63
CA ALA A 8 -7.61 9.81 4.85
C ALA A 8 -8.02 9.06 6.14
N GLN A 9 -9.27 8.57 6.23
CA GLN A 9 -9.67 7.75 7.37
C GLN A 9 -9.01 6.36 7.36
N MET A 10 -8.81 5.78 6.18
CA MET A 10 -8.08 4.52 6.03
C MET A 10 -6.61 4.68 6.44
N GLU A 11 -5.94 5.78 6.09
CA GLU A 11 -4.54 6.04 6.51
C GLU A 11 -4.41 5.98 8.04
N LEU A 12 -5.26 6.71 8.78
CA LEU A 12 -5.26 6.69 10.25
C LEU A 12 -5.52 5.28 10.83
N PHE A 13 -6.40 4.52 10.19
CA PHE A 13 -6.66 3.14 10.59
C PHE A 13 -5.46 2.21 10.30
N LEU A 14 -4.84 2.36 9.14
CA LEU A 14 -3.69 1.58 8.69
C LEU A 14 -2.47 1.82 9.58
N GLU A 15 -2.29 3.05 10.08
CA GLU A 15 -1.27 3.36 11.09
C GLU A 15 -1.45 2.56 12.39
N ALA A 16 -2.70 2.38 12.83
CA ALA A 16 -3.00 1.57 14.01
C ALA A 16 -2.83 0.07 13.72
N LEU A 17 -3.30 -0.39 12.56
CA LEU A 17 -3.20 -1.80 12.16
C LEU A 17 -1.75 -2.25 11.94
N PHE A 18 -0.89 -1.34 11.49
CA PHE A 18 0.55 -1.58 11.40
C PHE A 18 1.16 -2.03 12.72
N LYS A 19 0.81 -1.39 13.84
CA LYS A 19 1.34 -1.76 15.17
C LYS A 19 0.94 -3.18 15.57
N ASP A 20 -0.27 -3.60 15.19
CA ASP A 20 -0.72 -4.97 15.39
C ASP A 20 0.11 -5.96 14.53
N ALA A 21 0.41 -5.59 13.29
CA ALA A 21 1.17 -6.43 12.36
C ALA A 21 2.65 -6.60 12.75
N THR A 22 3.33 -5.51 13.14
CA THR A 22 4.75 -5.55 13.50
C THR A 22 5.05 -6.43 14.71
N THR A 23 4.09 -6.57 15.64
CA THR A 23 4.23 -7.43 16.83
C THR A 23 4.53 -8.90 16.49
N ARG A 24 4.14 -9.36 15.30
CA ARG A 24 4.32 -10.75 14.83
C ARG A 24 5.03 -10.84 13.48
N ASP A 25 5.75 -9.78 13.11
CA ASP A 25 6.46 -9.65 11.83
C ASP A 25 5.58 -9.88 10.59
N ASN A 26 4.30 -9.51 10.70
CA ASN A 26 3.36 -9.54 9.58
C ASN A 26 3.53 -8.29 8.70
N ALA A 27 3.27 -8.43 7.41
CA ALA A 27 3.20 -7.33 6.46
C ALA A 27 1.75 -7.05 6.06
N ILE A 28 1.43 -5.80 5.75
CA ILE A 28 0.13 -5.40 5.23
C ILE A 28 0.32 -4.69 3.89
N VAL A 29 -0.36 -5.16 2.87
CA VAL A 29 -0.50 -4.48 1.58
C VAL A 29 -1.91 -3.90 1.50
N PHE A 30 -2.01 -2.59 1.39
CA PHE A 30 -3.28 -1.89 1.17
C PHE A 30 -3.33 -1.45 -0.30
N ASN A 31 -4.33 -1.92 -1.03
CA ASN A 31 -4.52 -1.59 -2.44
C ASN A 31 -5.86 -0.89 -2.64
N TYR A 32 -5.79 0.43 -2.86
CA TYR A 32 -6.91 1.27 -3.22
C TYR A 32 -6.49 2.15 -4.39
N ASN A 33 -7.01 1.87 -5.59
CA ASN A 33 -6.61 2.56 -6.81
C ASN A 33 -6.81 4.09 -6.71
N PRO A 34 -5.80 4.93 -7.02
CA PRO A 34 -5.91 6.39 -6.96
C PRO A 34 -6.98 7.02 -7.87
N ASN A 35 -7.49 6.28 -8.86
CA ASN A 35 -8.62 6.73 -9.69
C ASN A 35 -9.98 6.49 -9.06
N TYR A 36 -10.06 5.74 -7.96
CA TYR A 36 -11.34 5.49 -7.31
C TYR A 36 -11.83 6.71 -6.53
N PRO A 37 -13.15 6.83 -6.28
CA PRO A 37 -13.70 7.95 -5.54
C PRO A 37 -13.21 8.03 -4.10
N ARG A 38 -12.35 9.01 -3.80
CA ARG A 38 -11.84 9.30 -2.45
C ARG A 38 -12.93 9.79 -1.48
N TYR A 39 -13.84 10.64 -1.96
CA TYR A 39 -14.92 11.19 -1.15
C TYR A 39 -16.19 10.37 -1.31
N LEU A 40 -16.65 9.78 -0.21
CA LEU A 40 -17.82 8.89 -0.17
C LEU A 40 -18.84 9.42 0.84
N SER A 41 -20.13 9.07 0.69
CA SER A 41 -21.21 9.54 1.56
C SER A 41 -21.85 8.37 2.31
N PHE A 42 -21.17 7.88 3.34
CA PHE A 42 -21.62 6.74 4.14
C PHE A 42 -21.00 6.70 5.53
N GLU A 43 -21.44 5.74 6.35
CA GLU A 43 -20.91 5.48 7.67
C GLU A 43 -19.57 4.72 7.59
N ALA A 44 -18.52 5.39 7.10
CA ALA A 44 -17.20 4.77 6.87
C ALA A 44 -16.62 4.03 8.07
N HIS A 45 -16.85 4.52 9.29
CA HIS A 45 -16.39 3.87 10.52
C HIS A 45 -16.89 2.43 10.67
N LYS A 46 -18.08 2.08 10.13
CA LYS A 46 -18.61 0.71 10.16
C LYS A 46 -17.84 -0.21 9.21
N LEU A 47 -17.54 0.27 7.99
CA LEU A 47 -16.74 -0.50 7.03
C LEU A 47 -15.30 -0.66 7.54
N ILE A 48 -14.70 0.42 8.04
CA ILE A 48 -13.37 0.39 8.66
C ILE A 48 -13.36 -0.57 9.86
N GLY A 49 -14.41 -0.56 10.70
CA GLY A 49 -14.57 -1.49 11.81
C GLY A 49 -14.66 -2.95 11.37
N ALA A 50 -15.40 -3.23 10.29
CA ALA A 50 -15.48 -4.56 9.71
C ALA A 50 -14.12 -5.03 9.16
N ILE A 51 -13.44 -4.19 8.35
CA ILE A 51 -12.09 -4.47 7.85
C ILE A 51 -11.12 -4.70 9.00
N LYS A 52 -11.16 -3.87 10.05
CA LYS A 52 -10.34 -4.02 11.26
C LYS A 52 -10.54 -5.39 11.91
N ASN A 53 -11.77 -5.81 12.12
CA ASN A 53 -12.07 -7.08 12.78
C ASN A 53 -11.60 -8.28 11.94
N LEU A 54 -11.82 -8.23 10.62
CA LEU A 54 -11.34 -9.27 9.70
C LEU A 54 -9.82 -9.27 9.56
N SER A 55 -9.16 -8.12 9.62
CA SER A 55 -7.69 -8.05 9.66
C SER A 55 -7.15 -8.62 10.97
N LYS A 56 -7.74 -8.26 12.12
CA LYS A 56 -7.35 -8.80 13.44
C LYS A 56 -7.59 -10.30 13.56
N PHE A 57 -8.58 -10.84 12.87
CA PHE A 57 -8.80 -12.28 12.77
C PHE A 57 -7.54 -13.01 12.28
N TYR A 58 -6.80 -12.42 11.33
CA TYR A 58 -5.50 -12.93 10.90
C TYR A 58 -4.39 -12.51 11.86
N LEU A 59 -4.17 -11.20 12.01
CA LEU A 59 -2.97 -10.64 12.64
C LEU A 59 -2.77 -11.09 14.09
N ASN A 60 -3.84 -11.45 14.81
CA ASN A 60 -3.72 -11.92 16.20
C ASN A 60 -3.19 -13.35 16.33
N SER A 61 -3.22 -14.14 15.25
CA SER A 61 -3.04 -15.59 15.28
C SER A 61 -1.98 -16.13 14.32
N VAL A 62 -1.47 -15.29 13.42
CA VAL A 62 -0.41 -15.66 12.47
C VAL A 62 0.83 -14.77 12.65
N SER A 63 1.98 -15.30 12.26
CA SER A 63 3.27 -14.58 12.24
C SER A 63 3.92 -14.71 10.88
N ASN A 64 4.86 -13.82 10.53
CA ASN A 64 5.59 -13.82 9.26
C ASN A 64 4.67 -13.93 8.03
N SER A 65 3.47 -13.36 8.10
CA SER A 65 2.42 -13.52 7.10
C SER A 65 2.09 -12.20 6.43
N LYS A 66 1.49 -12.26 5.25
CA LYS A 66 1.15 -11.09 4.44
C LYS A 66 -0.36 -10.96 4.35
N LEU A 67 -0.88 -9.82 4.78
CA LEU A 67 -2.29 -9.47 4.71
C LEU A 67 -2.51 -8.47 3.57
N LEU A 68 -3.30 -8.85 2.57
CA LEU A 68 -3.74 -7.97 1.49
C LEU A 68 -5.16 -7.46 1.81
N ILE A 69 -5.34 -6.15 1.75
CA ILE A 69 -6.65 -5.48 1.77
C ILE A 69 -6.78 -4.76 0.43
N SER A 70 -7.58 -5.29 -0.50
CA SER A 70 -7.69 -4.79 -1.86
C SER A 70 -9.12 -4.38 -2.19
N PHE A 71 -9.28 -3.19 -2.76
CA PHE A 71 -10.54 -2.69 -3.30
C PHE A 71 -10.53 -2.85 -4.82
N THR A 72 -11.62 -3.39 -5.36
CA THR A 72 -11.88 -3.51 -6.79
C THR A 72 -13.16 -2.76 -7.11
N LEU A 73 -13.07 -1.79 -8.01
CA LEU A 73 -14.24 -1.10 -8.54
C LEU A 73 -14.97 -2.01 -9.51
N VAL A 74 -16.20 -2.40 -9.19
CA VAL A 74 -17.01 -3.29 -10.03
C VAL A 74 -17.93 -2.51 -10.95
N SER A 75 -18.60 -1.50 -10.41
CA SER A 75 -19.48 -0.62 -11.20
C SER A 75 -19.56 0.77 -10.59
N TYR A 76 -19.92 1.73 -11.42
CA TYR A 76 -19.89 3.14 -11.08
C TYR A 76 -21.04 3.89 -11.76
N SER A 77 -21.70 4.76 -11.01
CA SER A 77 -22.76 5.66 -11.47
C SER A 77 -22.58 7.04 -10.85
N LEU A 78 -23.41 8.01 -11.25
CA LEU A 78 -23.34 9.38 -10.70
C LEU A 78 -23.62 9.47 -9.19
N SER A 79 -24.34 8.51 -8.62
CA SER A 79 -24.79 8.55 -7.21
C SER A 79 -24.24 7.42 -6.35
N LEU A 80 -23.64 6.40 -6.96
CA LEU A 80 -23.29 5.15 -6.27
C LEU A 80 -22.05 4.53 -6.92
N VAL A 81 -21.17 4.01 -6.08
CA VAL A 81 -20.04 3.18 -6.47
C VAL A 81 -20.16 1.78 -5.86
N HIS A 82 -19.89 0.74 -6.63
CA HIS A 82 -19.87 -0.63 -6.14
C HIS A 82 -18.42 -1.12 -6.04
N PHE A 83 -18.05 -1.58 -4.85
CA PHE A 83 -16.75 -2.17 -4.57
C PHE A 83 -16.90 -3.63 -4.16
N ASP A 84 -16.02 -4.46 -4.71
CA ASP A 84 -15.63 -5.71 -4.07
C ASP A 84 -14.32 -5.48 -3.32
N ILE A 85 -14.31 -5.91 -2.05
CA ILE A 85 -13.17 -5.76 -1.15
C ILE A 85 -12.70 -7.16 -0.77
N HIS A 86 -11.43 -7.43 -1.01
CA HIS A 86 -10.79 -8.70 -0.70
C HIS A 86 -9.82 -8.52 0.46
N ILE A 87 -10.00 -9.32 1.51
CA ILE A 87 -9.09 -9.40 2.64
C ILE A 87 -8.48 -10.80 2.63
N ARG A 88 -7.23 -10.91 2.18
CA ARG A 88 -6.52 -12.18 1.98
C ARG A 88 -5.29 -12.27 2.85
N CYS A 89 -5.01 -13.45 3.39
CA CYS A 89 -3.79 -13.68 4.15
C CYS A 89 -3.06 -14.91 3.60
N THR A 90 -1.74 -14.84 3.50
CA THR A 90 -0.92 -15.99 3.07
C THR A 90 -0.96 -17.17 4.05
N SER A 91 -1.43 -16.93 5.28
CA SER A 91 -1.52 -17.92 6.34
C SER A 91 -2.91 -17.94 6.97
N CYS A 92 -3.42 -19.13 7.25
CA CYS A 92 -4.71 -19.32 7.92
C CYS A 92 -4.54 -19.42 9.44
N PRO A 93 -5.39 -18.76 10.26
CA PRO A 93 -5.37 -18.92 11.71
C PRO A 93 -5.68 -20.35 12.15
N GLN A 94 -4.84 -20.93 13.01
CA GLN A 94 -5.09 -22.25 13.61
C GLN A 94 -6.18 -22.22 14.70
N LYS A 95 -6.33 -21.08 15.38
CA LYS A 95 -7.34 -20.85 16.43
C LYS A 95 -8.14 -19.59 16.09
N PRO A 96 -9.04 -19.66 15.11
CA PRO A 96 -9.78 -18.50 14.63
C PRO A 96 -10.69 -17.92 15.71
N ASN A 97 -10.63 -16.60 15.92
CA ASN A 97 -11.56 -15.90 16.79
C ASN A 97 -12.82 -15.51 15.99
N GLU A 98 -13.77 -16.44 15.89
CA GLU A 98 -15.02 -16.26 15.12
C GLU A 98 -15.89 -15.10 15.64
N LYS A 99 -15.67 -14.63 16.88
CA LYS A 99 -16.34 -13.42 17.40
C LYS A 99 -16.02 -12.19 16.53
N LEU A 100 -14.78 -12.05 16.07
CA LEU A 100 -14.37 -10.95 15.19
C LEU A 100 -15.11 -10.99 13.85
N VAL A 101 -15.29 -12.19 13.28
CA VAL A 101 -16.01 -12.39 12.03
C VAL A 101 -17.49 -12.05 12.20
N LYS A 102 -18.10 -12.45 13.31
CA LYS A 102 -19.49 -12.13 13.63
C LYS A 102 -19.70 -10.61 13.78
N GLU A 103 -18.87 -9.94 14.56
CA GLU A 103 -18.94 -8.48 14.75
C GLU A 103 -18.73 -7.74 13.42
N ALA A 104 -17.82 -8.20 12.56
CA ALA A 104 -17.66 -7.63 11.22
C ALA A 104 -18.93 -7.81 10.38
N GLY A 105 -19.56 -8.98 10.44
CA GLY A 105 -20.82 -9.24 9.75
C GLY A 105 -21.98 -8.34 10.22
N GLU A 106 -22.07 -8.05 11.52
CA GLU A 106 -23.06 -7.13 12.08
C GLU A 106 -22.89 -5.71 11.53
N LEU A 107 -21.65 -5.18 11.54
CA LEU A 107 -21.33 -3.87 10.97
C LEU A 107 -21.63 -3.79 9.46
N LEU A 108 -21.32 -4.85 8.70
CA LEU A 108 -21.57 -4.91 7.26
C LEU A 108 -23.06 -5.01 6.94
N LYS A 109 -23.84 -5.71 7.77
CA LYS A 109 -25.30 -5.79 7.62
C LYS A 109 -25.96 -4.42 7.75
N GLU A 110 -25.50 -3.59 8.69
CA GLU A 110 -25.98 -2.20 8.82
C GLU A 110 -25.66 -1.33 7.61
N LEU A 111 -24.60 -1.66 6.86
CA LEU A 111 -24.24 -1.01 5.61
C LEU A 111 -24.92 -1.60 4.38
N ASN A 112 -25.80 -2.59 4.54
CA ASN A 112 -26.36 -3.40 3.43
C ASN A 112 -25.26 -4.04 2.55
N ALA A 113 -24.09 -4.32 3.13
CA ALA A 113 -22.99 -5.00 2.48
C ALA A 113 -23.11 -6.51 2.67
N LYS A 114 -22.63 -7.28 1.69
CA LYS A 114 -22.59 -8.74 1.74
C LYS A 114 -21.17 -9.19 2.05
N MET A 115 -21.02 -10.14 2.97
CA MET A 115 -19.75 -10.79 3.26
C MET A 115 -19.82 -12.26 2.89
N SER A 116 -18.76 -12.77 2.27
CA SER A 116 -18.56 -14.21 2.08
C SER A 116 -17.15 -14.62 2.51
N LYS A 117 -17.02 -15.81 3.06
CA LYS A 117 -15.73 -16.43 3.38
C LYS A 117 -15.28 -17.23 2.16
N ALA A 118 -14.04 -17.01 1.72
CA ALA A 118 -13.34 -17.83 0.75
C ALA A 118 -12.21 -18.59 1.45
N GLU A 119 -11.56 -19.50 0.73
CA GLU A 119 -10.49 -20.36 1.27
C GLU A 119 -9.31 -19.55 1.82
N ASP A 120 -8.92 -18.49 1.10
CA ASP A 120 -7.79 -17.61 1.37
C ASP A 120 -8.20 -16.28 2.03
N GLY A 121 -9.50 -16.08 2.29
CA GLY A 121 -9.96 -15.08 3.25
C GLY A 121 -11.39 -14.58 3.13
N PHE A 122 -11.61 -13.26 3.12
CA PHE A 122 -12.95 -12.69 3.13
C PHE A 122 -13.19 -11.79 1.92
N ASN A 123 -14.40 -11.86 1.37
CA ASN A 123 -14.90 -10.96 0.35
C ASN A 123 -16.02 -10.12 0.94
N ILE A 124 -16.00 -8.81 0.67
CA ILE A 124 -17.08 -7.89 1.00
C ILE A 124 -17.54 -7.22 -0.28
N SER A 125 -18.82 -7.30 -0.57
CA SER A 125 -19.46 -6.60 -1.68
C SER A 125 -20.33 -5.48 -1.12
N ILE A 126 -20.02 -4.23 -1.49
CA ILE A 126 -20.68 -3.04 -0.93
C ILE A 126 -20.95 -1.99 -2.00
N SER A 127 -22.14 -1.39 -1.93
CA SER A 127 -22.51 -0.22 -2.71
C SER A 127 -22.49 1.01 -1.82
N VAL A 128 -21.68 2.00 -2.19
CA VAL A 128 -21.45 3.20 -1.38
C VAL A 128 -21.97 4.44 -2.13
N PRO A 129 -22.81 5.28 -1.50
CA PRO A 129 -23.27 6.53 -2.11
C PRO A 129 -22.14 7.52 -2.33
N LEU A 130 -22.21 8.26 -3.42
CA LEU A 130 -21.31 9.37 -3.73
C LEU A 130 -21.90 10.71 -3.25
N PRO A 131 -21.07 11.71 -2.92
CA PRO A 131 -21.53 13.06 -2.64
C PRO A 131 -22.36 13.66 -3.79
N LYS A 132 -23.44 14.38 -3.47
CA LYS A 132 -24.33 15.02 -4.46
C LYS A 132 -23.63 16.05 -5.35
N SER A 133 -22.60 16.72 -4.84
CA SER A 133 -21.68 17.53 -5.62
C SER A 133 -20.61 16.60 -6.16
N GLY A 134 -20.58 16.33 -7.46
CA GLY A 134 -19.64 15.45 -8.15
C GLY A 134 -18.18 15.91 -8.11
N THR A 135 -17.66 16.31 -6.95
CA THR A 135 -16.26 16.66 -6.70
C THR A 135 -15.43 15.39 -6.71
N PHE A 136 -15.23 14.86 -7.92
CA PHE A 136 -14.15 13.97 -8.25
C PHE A 136 -12.88 14.81 -8.32
N LYS A 137 -12.13 14.88 -7.23
CA LYS A 137 -10.71 15.20 -7.37
C LYS A 137 -10.01 13.90 -7.73
N ARG A 138 -9.82 13.68 -9.03
CA ARG A 138 -8.84 12.70 -9.51
C ARG A 138 -7.49 13.15 -8.97
N GLN A 139 -6.89 12.34 -8.12
CA GLN A 139 -5.64 12.69 -7.43
C GLN A 139 -4.44 12.37 -8.33
N SER A 140 -4.53 12.66 -9.65
CA SER A 140 -3.34 12.71 -10.50
C SER A 140 -2.57 13.97 -10.14
N VAL A 141 -1.86 13.91 -9.02
CA VAL A 141 -0.93 14.95 -8.64
C VAL A 141 0.39 14.55 -9.27
N GLU A 142 0.51 14.78 -10.58
CA GLU A 142 1.81 14.74 -11.23
C GLU A 142 2.75 15.64 -10.42
N ILE A 143 3.82 15.06 -9.88
CA ILE A 143 4.86 15.86 -9.23
C ILE A 143 5.75 16.32 -10.37
N ALA A 144 5.59 17.58 -10.80
CA ALA A 144 6.24 18.09 -12.01
C ALA A 144 7.76 17.82 -12.07
N SER A 145 8.45 17.83 -10.93
CA SER A 145 9.89 17.53 -10.83
C SER A 145 10.25 16.05 -11.02
N LEU A 146 9.29 15.14 -10.91
CA LEU A 146 9.45 13.70 -11.15
C LEU A 146 9.10 13.29 -12.58
N LEU A 147 8.51 14.18 -13.37
CA LEU A 147 8.08 13.86 -14.73
C LEU A 147 9.27 13.40 -15.60
N GLY A 148 9.16 12.21 -16.17
CA GLY A 148 10.17 11.65 -17.06
C GLY A 148 11.42 11.07 -16.37
N LYS A 149 11.48 11.11 -15.03
CA LYS A 149 12.54 10.48 -14.22
C LYS A 149 12.41 8.97 -14.24
N ASN A 150 13.54 8.27 -14.28
CA ASN A 150 13.58 6.81 -14.30
C ASN A 150 13.52 6.26 -12.88
N ALA A 151 12.51 5.45 -12.59
CA ALA A 151 12.40 4.75 -11.32
C ALA A 151 12.48 3.24 -11.50
N ILE A 152 13.23 2.57 -10.63
CA ILE A 152 13.28 1.11 -10.55
C ILE A 152 12.53 0.67 -9.29
N ILE A 153 11.70 -0.36 -9.41
CA ILE A 153 11.09 -1.03 -8.26
C ILE A 153 11.73 -2.41 -8.13
N ALA A 154 12.26 -2.71 -6.95
CA ALA A 154 12.86 -3.99 -6.57
C ALA A 154 12.18 -4.54 -5.31
N CYS A 155 11.31 -5.52 -5.52
CA CYS A 155 10.41 -6.08 -4.51
C CYS A 155 10.03 -7.51 -4.90
N ASP A 156 10.17 -8.48 -3.97
CA ASP A 156 9.81 -9.88 -4.21
C ASP A 156 8.31 -10.14 -4.01
N ASP A 157 7.67 -9.33 -3.17
CA ASP A 157 6.24 -9.42 -2.92
C ASP A 157 5.43 -8.94 -4.12
N GLU A 158 4.74 -9.86 -4.79
CA GLU A 158 3.96 -9.55 -5.98
C GLU A 158 2.82 -8.56 -5.74
N ASN A 159 2.11 -8.68 -4.62
CA ASN A 159 0.98 -7.79 -4.32
C ASN A 159 1.46 -6.37 -4.04
N LEU A 160 2.54 -6.23 -3.27
CA LEU A 160 3.19 -4.96 -2.99
C LEU A 160 3.78 -4.36 -4.27
N PHE A 161 4.47 -5.16 -5.07
CA PHE A 161 5.06 -4.75 -6.33
C PHE A 161 4.00 -4.21 -7.29
N LEU A 162 2.87 -4.92 -7.45
CA LEU A 162 1.75 -4.50 -8.30
C LEU A 162 1.10 -3.22 -7.75
N THR A 163 0.86 -3.16 -6.44
CA THR A 163 0.26 -1.98 -5.79
C THR A 163 1.14 -0.74 -5.98
N LEU A 164 2.43 -0.83 -5.64
CA LEU A 164 3.37 0.29 -5.80
C LEU A 164 3.57 0.66 -7.27
N SER A 165 3.70 -0.32 -8.17
CA SER A 165 3.83 -0.04 -9.62
C SER A 165 2.62 0.71 -10.16
N HIS A 166 1.43 0.33 -9.71
CA HIS A 166 0.19 0.95 -10.15
C HIS A 166 0.07 2.38 -9.59
N GLU A 167 0.30 2.57 -8.29
CA GLU A 167 0.36 3.90 -7.66
C GLU A 167 1.36 4.85 -8.35
N LEU A 168 2.59 4.38 -8.56
CA LEU A 168 3.64 5.19 -9.20
C LEU A 168 3.34 5.55 -10.66
N SER A 169 2.48 4.79 -11.35
CA SER A 169 2.10 5.10 -12.74
C SER A 169 1.34 6.43 -12.87
N PHE A 170 0.78 6.96 -11.78
CA PHE A 170 0.08 8.26 -11.73
C PHE A 170 0.99 9.45 -11.40
N THR A 171 2.30 9.21 -11.24
CA THR A 171 3.25 10.23 -10.75
C THR A 171 4.09 10.87 -11.87
N GLY A 172 4.01 10.35 -13.09
CA GLY A 172 4.82 10.80 -14.24
C GLY A 172 6.20 10.14 -14.35
N LEU A 173 6.53 9.20 -13.45
CA LEU A 173 7.78 8.42 -13.47
C LEU A 173 7.80 7.40 -14.63
N LYS A 174 8.98 7.23 -15.24
CA LYS A 174 9.27 6.11 -16.15
C LYS A 174 9.68 4.89 -15.34
N LEU A 175 8.76 3.93 -15.21
CA LEU A 175 8.98 2.75 -14.37
C LEU A 175 9.70 1.63 -15.13
N SER A 176 10.86 1.22 -14.62
CA SER A 176 11.48 -0.06 -14.95
C SER A 176 11.21 -1.06 -13.83
N LYS A 177 10.71 -2.23 -14.22
CA LYS A 177 10.15 -3.22 -13.31
C LYS A 177 11.16 -4.35 -13.10
N GLN A 178 11.72 -4.48 -11.89
CA GLN A 178 12.66 -5.55 -11.54
C GLN A 178 12.12 -6.34 -10.35
N LYS A 179 11.77 -7.62 -10.56
CA LYS A 179 11.21 -8.45 -9.48
C LYS A 179 12.27 -9.01 -8.52
N SER A 180 13.57 -8.83 -8.78
CA SER A 180 14.65 -9.38 -7.96
C SER A 180 15.78 -8.40 -7.71
N PHE A 181 16.51 -8.61 -6.61
CA PHE A 181 17.68 -7.83 -6.25
C PHE A 181 18.84 -8.07 -7.21
N GLU A 182 18.99 -9.28 -7.76
CA GLU A 182 20.04 -9.62 -8.72
C GLU A 182 19.89 -8.80 -9.99
N SER A 183 18.68 -8.70 -10.53
CA SER A 183 18.40 -7.87 -11.70
C SER A 183 18.55 -6.38 -11.40
N LEU A 184 18.18 -5.94 -10.19
CA LEU A 184 18.49 -4.58 -9.73
C LEU A 184 20.00 -4.33 -9.72
N ASN A 185 20.79 -5.24 -9.14
CA ASN A 185 22.23 -5.05 -8.98
C ASN A 185 22.93 -4.97 -10.35
N LEU A 186 22.50 -5.76 -11.33
CA LEU A 186 23.00 -5.66 -12.71
C LEU A 186 22.73 -4.26 -13.30
N HIS A 187 21.51 -3.71 -13.16
CA HIS A 187 21.19 -2.36 -13.64
C HIS A 187 21.91 -1.26 -12.86
N ILE A 188 22.11 -1.42 -11.55
CA ILE A 188 22.87 -0.45 -10.76
C ILE A 188 24.36 -0.46 -11.16
N LYS A 189 24.92 -1.60 -11.54
CA LYS A 189 26.32 -1.76 -11.97
C LYS A 189 26.57 -1.32 -13.41
N ASP A 190 25.63 -1.59 -14.30
CA ASP A 190 25.77 -1.31 -15.73
C ASP A 190 25.88 0.20 -16.00
N ALA A 191 26.93 0.63 -16.70
CA ALA A 191 27.20 2.05 -16.98
C ALA A 191 26.09 2.74 -17.79
N ILE A 192 25.30 1.99 -18.58
CA ILE A 192 24.26 2.50 -19.45
C ILE A 192 23.00 2.87 -18.66
N PHE A 193 22.69 2.12 -17.60
CA PHE A 193 21.48 2.34 -16.81
C PHE A 193 21.73 3.39 -15.73
N LYS A 194 21.00 4.51 -15.84
CA LYS A 194 21.03 5.61 -14.87
C LYS A 194 19.64 5.79 -14.24
N PRO A 195 19.33 5.05 -13.15
CA PRO A 195 18.12 5.30 -12.38
C PRO A 195 18.21 6.68 -11.73
N ASP A 196 17.08 7.38 -11.62
CA ASP A 196 16.94 8.55 -10.77
C ASP A 196 16.48 8.12 -9.36
N ILE A 197 15.59 7.12 -9.29
CA ILE A 197 14.99 6.64 -8.04
C ILE A 197 15.01 5.11 -8.02
N ILE A 198 15.30 4.52 -6.86
CA ILE A 198 15.19 3.08 -6.63
C ILE A 198 14.31 2.83 -5.41
N PHE A 199 13.18 2.17 -5.63
CA PHE A 199 12.35 1.59 -4.57
C PHE A 199 12.86 0.19 -4.28
N VAL A 200 13.25 -0.06 -3.04
CA VAL A 200 13.86 -1.34 -2.64
C VAL A 200 13.21 -1.83 -1.35
N GLN A 201 12.81 -3.10 -1.33
CA GLN A 201 12.29 -3.71 -0.12
C GLN A 201 13.40 -3.83 0.93
N LYS A 202 13.07 -3.52 2.19
CA LYS A 202 14.05 -3.50 3.28
C LYS A 202 14.80 -4.82 3.42
N GLU A 203 14.14 -5.95 3.22
CA GLU A 203 14.73 -7.29 3.40
C GLU A 203 15.97 -7.50 2.53
N TYR A 204 16.03 -6.89 1.34
CA TYR A 204 17.21 -6.93 0.47
C TYR A 204 18.42 -6.18 1.02
N LEU A 205 18.20 -5.21 1.92
CA LEU A 205 19.23 -4.39 2.55
C LEU A 205 19.65 -4.91 3.92
N SER A 206 19.14 -6.06 4.35
CA SER A 206 19.49 -6.67 5.65
C SER A 206 20.94 -7.14 5.69
N ASP A 207 21.50 -7.48 4.53
CA ASP A 207 22.91 -7.81 4.35
C ASP A 207 23.75 -6.53 4.22
N LYS A 208 24.66 -6.33 5.17
CA LYS A 208 25.55 -5.16 5.21
C LYS A 208 26.36 -5.01 3.92
N THR A 209 26.83 -6.11 3.33
CA THR A 209 27.62 -6.06 2.09
C THR A 209 26.78 -5.56 0.92
N ARG A 210 25.51 -5.97 0.82
CA ARG A 210 24.58 -5.48 -0.21
C ARG A 210 24.25 -4.01 -0.03
N LEU A 211 24.03 -3.58 1.21
CA LEU A 211 23.78 -2.17 1.53
C LEU A 211 24.99 -1.29 1.16
N ASP A 212 26.19 -1.68 1.58
CA ASP A 212 27.43 -0.93 1.31
C ASP A 212 27.70 -0.83 -0.21
N GLU A 213 27.42 -1.90 -0.97
CA GLU A 213 27.51 -1.90 -2.43
C GLU A 213 26.51 -0.92 -3.05
N MET A 214 25.24 -0.99 -2.65
CA MET A 214 24.19 -0.10 -3.16
C MET A 214 24.49 1.37 -2.85
N LEU A 215 25.00 1.68 -1.65
CA LEU A 215 25.42 3.02 -1.25
C LEU A 215 26.63 3.52 -2.07
N THR A 216 27.55 2.62 -2.44
CA THR A 216 28.69 2.97 -3.31
C THR A 216 28.19 3.43 -4.67
N TYR A 217 27.31 2.65 -5.32
CA TYR A 217 26.73 3.05 -6.60
C TYR A 217 25.77 4.23 -6.50
N GLN A 218 25.09 4.41 -5.38
CA GLN A 218 24.26 5.58 -5.10
C GLN A 218 25.09 6.87 -5.15
N LYS A 219 26.31 6.86 -4.59
CA LYS A 219 27.25 7.99 -4.70
C LYS A 219 27.77 8.19 -6.13
N LEU A 220 28.09 7.09 -6.83
CA LEU A 220 28.62 7.16 -8.20
C LEU A 220 27.60 7.68 -9.22
N LYS A 221 26.34 7.26 -9.10
CA LYS A 221 25.27 7.56 -10.08
C LYS A 221 24.29 8.63 -9.62
N ASN A 222 24.36 9.02 -8.35
CA ASN A 222 23.57 10.08 -7.72
C ASN A 222 22.04 9.83 -7.71
N PHE A 223 21.61 8.57 -7.62
CA PHE A 223 20.19 8.22 -7.51
C PHE A 223 19.66 8.34 -6.07
N TYR A 224 18.34 8.39 -5.92
CA TYR A 224 17.65 8.40 -4.63
C TYR A 224 17.14 7.00 -4.26
N ILE A 225 17.26 6.62 -2.99
CA ILE A 225 16.79 5.32 -2.49
C ILE A 225 15.53 5.50 -1.65
N VAL A 226 14.47 4.77 -1.99
CA VAL A 226 13.24 4.66 -1.18
C VAL A 226 13.17 3.24 -0.63
N ILE A 227 13.39 3.09 0.67
CA ILE A 227 13.30 1.80 1.35
C ILE A 227 11.83 1.53 1.68
N ILE A 228 11.29 0.42 1.19
CA ILE A 228 9.94 -0.02 1.53
C ILE A 228 10.02 -0.92 2.77
N SER A 229 9.44 -0.50 3.89
CA SER A 229 9.59 -1.18 5.19
C SER A 229 8.26 -1.61 5.81
N LYS A 230 8.18 -2.87 6.26
CA LYS A 230 7.05 -3.41 7.04
C LYS A 230 7.21 -3.28 8.56
N ASP A 231 8.33 -2.76 9.06
CA ASP A 231 8.61 -2.65 10.49
C ASP A 231 8.99 -1.22 10.92
N GLU A 232 8.99 -0.98 12.24
CA GLU A 232 9.35 0.30 12.88
C GLU A 232 10.85 0.62 12.85
N ALA A 233 11.67 -0.13 12.10
CA ALA A 233 13.11 0.02 12.22
C ALA A 233 13.56 1.47 11.98
N LYS A 234 14.56 1.87 12.78
CA LYS A 234 15.21 3.18 12.70
C LYS A 234 15.54 3.45 11.24
N SER A 235 14.94 4.52 10.69
CA SER A 235 15.22 5.03 9.35
C SER A 235 16.72 4.92 9.08
N ILE A 236 17.13 4.19 8.05
CA ILE A 236 18.52 4.20 7.62
C ILE A 236 18.74 5.61 7.07
N LYS A 237 19.41 6.48 7.84
CA LYS A 237 19.56 7.90 7.47
C LYS A 237 20.79 8.06 6.59
N SER A 238 20.56 8.31 5.32
CA SER A 238 21.54 8.82 4.36
C SER A 238 20.91 9.99 3.60
N GLU A 239 21.73 10.91 3.10
CA GLU A 239 21.30 12.17 2.47
C GLU A 239 20.35 11.95 1.27
N LYS A 240 20.53 10.85 0.52
CA LYS A 240 19.66 10.44 -0.59
C LYS A 240 18.87 9.16 -0.32
N MET A 241 18.34 9.04 0.90
CA MET A 241 17.54 7.88 1.29
C MET A 241 16.37 8.25 2.18
N THR A 242 15.21 7.66 1.89
CA THR A 242 14.00 7.78 2.69
C THR A 242 13.33 6.42 2.88
N THR A 243 12.30 6.37 3.71
CA THR A 243 11.53 5.16 3.98
C THR A 243 10.07 5.37 3.62
N LEU A 244 9.52 4.47 2.80
CA LEU A 244 8.09 4.29 2.61
C LEU A 244 7.62 3.17 3.55
N ARG A 245 6.90 3.54 4.59
CA ARG A 245 6.33 2.58 5.54
C ARG A 245 5.15 1.84 4.90
N GLN A 246 5.07 0.54 5.09
CA GLN A 246 3.90 -0.28 4.77
C GLN A 246 3.03 -0.47 6.02
N PRO A 247 1.71 -0.61 5.89
CA PRO A 247 0.93 -0.27 4.70
C PRO A 247 0.96 1.25 4.43
N PHE A 248 0.78 1.66 3.18
CA PHE A 248 0.66 3.07 2.77
C PHE A 248 -0.60 3.27 1.93
N THR A 249 -1.18 4.47 1.97
CA THR A 249 -2.09 4.94 0.92
C THR A 249 -1.34 5.78 -0.12
N SER A 250 -2.08 6.26 -1.13
CA SER A 250 -1.59 7.25 -2.09
C SER A 250 -1.04 8.52 -1.40
N ASP A 251 -1.57 8.91 -0.24
CA ASP A 251 -1.13 10.13 0.47
C ASP A 251 0.29 9.95 1.05
N SER A 252 0.52 8.85 1.76
CA SER A 252 1.84 8.51 2.33
C SER A 252 2.90 8.29 1.26
N LEU A 253 2.51 7.70 0.12
CA LEU A 253 3.41 7.60 -1.03
C LEU A 253 3.73 8.98 -1.60
N HIS A 254 2.73 9.85 -1.78
CA HIS A 254 2.93 11.19 -2.32
C HIS A 254 3.81 12.06 -1.42
N GLU A 255 3.63 11.98 -0.09
CA GLU A 255 4.50 12.65 0.87
C GLU A 255 5.96 12.17 0.74
N THR A 256 6.15 10.85 0.65
CA THR A 256 7.47 10.24 0.43
C THR A 256 8.11 10.78 -0.85
N LEU A 257 7.35 10.81 -1.95
CA LEU A 257 7.80 11.35 -3.23
C LEU A 257 8.09 12.85 -3.18
N GLY A 258 7.37 13.62 -2.38
CA GLY A 258 7.66 15.04 -2.12
C GLY A 258 8.99 15.26 -1.40
N VAL A 259 9.43 14.31 -0.56
CA VAL A 259 10.79 14.31 0.00
C VAL A 259 11.79 13.99 -1.10
N VAL A 260 11.56 12.95 -1.90
CA VAL A 260 12.46 12.54 -3.01
C VAL A 260 12.65 13.70 -4.01
N ALA A 261 11.55 14.32 -4.45
CA ALA A 261 11.53 15.43 -5.41
C ALA A 261 12.35 16.65 -4.97
N ARG A 262 12.45 16.92 -3.66
CA ARG A 262 13.25 18.03 -3.12
C ARG A 262 14.75 17.74 -3.07
N ASN A 263 15.15 16.47 -3.18
CA ASN A 263 16.51 15.99 -2.97
C ASN A 263 17.09 15.23 -4.18
N LEU A 264 16.39 15.23 -5.31
CA LEU A 264 16.85 14.61 -6.56
C LEU A 264 17.89 15.47 -7.27
#